data_AF-A0A355GU77-F1
#
_entry.id   AF-A0A355GU77-F1
#
_cell.length_a   1.000
_cell.length_b   1.000
_cell.length_c   1.000
_cell.angle_alpha   90.00
_cell.angle_beta   90.00
_cell.angle_gamma   90.00
#
_symmetry.space_group_name_H-M   'P 1'
#
loop_
_entity.id
_entity.type
_entity.pdbx_description
1 polymer ?
#
loop_
_entity_poly.entity_id
_entity_poly.type
_entity_poly.pdbx_seq_one_letter_code
_entity_poly.pdbx_strand_id
1 'polypeptide(L)' 'MEEERLMAPAELSEDGEIERTLRPRRLDEYIGQTRIKENMQVYIEAAKGRREA' A
#
# COMPACT_ATOMS: atom_id res chain seq x y z
N MET A 1 16.71 -11.26 -13.00
CA MET A 1 15.92 -12.50 -13.06
C MET A 1 14.90 -12.37 -11.96
N GLU A 2 13.64 -12.15 -12.32
CA GLU A 2 12.55 -12.20 -11.33
C GLU A 2 12.54 -13.64 -10.81
N GLU A 3 12.79 -13.81 -9.50
CA GLU A 3 12.51 -15.08 -8.86
C GLU A 3 11.01 -15.31 -8.98
N GLU A 4 10.64 -16.23 -9.87
CA GLU A 4 9.28 -16.71 -10.00
C GLU A 4 8.84 -17.19 -8.62
N ARG A 5 7.96 -16.42 -7.97
CA ARG A 5 7.44 -16.74 -6.65
C ARG A 5 6.58 -18.01 -6.79
N LEU A 6 7.21 -19.17 -6.67
CA LEU A 6 6.59 -20.49 -6.78
C LEU A 6 5.40 -20.69 -5.82
N MET A 7 5.26 -19.85 -4.80
CA MET A 7 4.17 -19.89 -3.83
C MET A 7 3.09 -18.81 -4.04
N ALA A 8 3.24 -17.92 -5.02
CA ALA A 8 2.21 -16.93 -5.31
C ALA A 8 1.11 -17.57 -6.18
N PRO A 9 -0.17 -17.49 -5.79
CA PRO A 9 -1.26 -17.86 -6.68
C PRO A 9 -1.19 -16.98 -7.95
N ALA A 10 -1.55 -17.55 -9.09
CA ALA A 10 -1.72 -16.78 -10.32
C ALA A 10 -2.84 -15.75 -10.10
N GLU A 11 -2.60 -14.49 -10.46
CA GLU A 11 -3.62 -13.44 -10.38
C GLU A 11 -4.81 -13.82 -11.27
N LEU A 12 -5.99 -13.95 -10.67
CA LEU A 12 -7.25 -14.11 -11.40
C LEU A 12 -7.75 -12.72 -11.80
N SER A 13 -8.46 -12.63 -12.93
CA SER A 13 -9.01 -11.35 -13.40
C SER A 13 -9.95 -10.68 -12.39
N GLU A 14 -10.61 -11.48 -11.56
CA GLU A 14 -11.57 -11.04 -10.54
C GLU A 14 -10.87 -10.51 -9.27
N ASP A 15 -9.63 -10.93 -9.00
CA ASP A 15 -8.89 -10.53 -7.79
C ASP A 15 -8.68 -9.01 -7.79
N GLY A 16 -8.37 -8.42 -8.95
CA GLY A 16 -8.14 -6.99 -9.05
C GLY A 16 -9.35 -6.12 -8.70
N GLU A 17 -10.57 -6.56 -9.04
CA GLU A 17 -11.79 -5.82 -8.68
C GLU A 17 -12.08 -5.94 -7.17
N ILE A 18 -11.97 -7.15 -6.64
CA ILE A 18 -12.19 -7.43 -5.21
C ILE A 18 -11.18 -6.66 -4.36
N GLU A 19 -9.89 -6.71 -4.69
CA GLU A 19 -8.83 -6.00 -3.97
C GLU A 19 -9.06 -4.50 -3.94
N ARG A 20 -9.52 -3.90 -5.05
CA ARG A 20 -9.84 -2.46 -5.11
C ARG A 20 -10.94 -2.06 -4.14
N THR A 21 -11.89 -2.94 -3.85
CA THR A 21 -12.98 -2.66 -2.90
C THR A 21 -12.55 -2.84 -1.44
N LEU A 22 -11.59 -3.74 -1.17
CA LEU A 22 -11.13 -4.06 0.18
C LEU A 22 -9.95 -3.20 0.64
N ARG A 23 -9.14 -2.68 -0.28
CA ARG A 23 -7.96 -1.90 0.05
C ARG A 23 -8.35 -0.51 0.59
N PRO A 24 -7.84 -0.11 1.76
CA PRO A 24 -8.03 1.24 2.28
C PRO A 24 -7.52 2.31 1.29
N ARG A 25 -8.28 3.40 1.14
CA ARG A 25 -7.97 4.49 0.20
C ARG A 25 -7.08 5.56 0.82
N ARG A 26 -7.06 5.63 2.15
CA ARG A 26 -6.25 6.57 2.91
C ARG A 26 -5.37 5.82 3.90
N LEU A 27 -4.24 6.42 4.25
CA LEU A 27 -3.27 5.83 5.18
C LEU A 27 -3.88 5.61 6.59
N ASP A 28 -4.81 6.47 7.01
CA ASP A 28 -5.51 6.41 8.30
C ASP A 28 -6.50 5.24 8.40
N GLU A 29 -7.02 4.76 7.28
CA GLU A 29 -7.96 3.63 7.19
C GLU A 29 -7.26 2.25 7.33
N TYR A 30 -5.92 2.19 7.21
CA TYR A 30 -5.19 0.92 7.39
C TYR A 30 -5.24 0.44 8.85
N ILE A 31 -5.53 -0.84 9.04
CA ILE A 31 -5.60 -1.47 10.36
C ILE A 31 -4.22 -2.03 10.75
N GLY A 32 -3.77 -1.72 11.97
CA GLY A 32 -2.47 -2.18 12.50
C GLY A 32 -1.28 -1.34 12.03
N GLN A 33 -0.07 -1.90 12.17
CA GLN A 33 1.20 -1.30 11.74
C GLN A 33 1.42 0.16 12.20
N THR A 34 1.06 0.48 13.44
CA THR A 34 1.08 1.85 14.00
C THR A 34 2.37 2.60 13.72
N ARG A 35 3.54 2.00 14.05
CA ARG A 35 4.85 2.62 13.84
C ARG A 35 5.15 2.96 12.37
N ILE A 36 4.72 2.11 11.43
CA ILE A 36 4.94 2.34 10.00
C ILE A 36 4.06 3.49 9.52
N LYS A 37 2.78 3.49 9.92
CA LYS A 37 1.85 4.57 9.57
C LYS A 37 2.34 5.93 10.08
N GLU A 38 2.84 6.00 11.31
CA GLU A 38 3.42 7.22 11.89
C GLU A 38 4.63 7.71 11.09
N ASN A 39 5.57 6.82 10.74
CA ASN A 39 6.73 7.18 9.93
C ASN A 39 6.31 7.66 8.52
N MET A 40 5.35 6.99 7.90
CA MET A 40 4.82 7.40 6.60
C MET A 40 4.17 8.78 6.65
N GLN A 41 3.43 9.10 7.70
CA GLN A 41 2.87 10.45 7.89
C GLN A 41 3.97 11.51 7.89
N VAL A 42 5.06 11.29 8.63
CA VAL A 42 6.21 12.22 8.65
C VAL A 42 6.81 12.42 7.26
N TYR A 43 6.99 11.32 6.50
CA TYR A 43 7.55 11.41 5.15
C TYR A 43 6.62 12.13 4.17
N ILE A 44 5.31 11.88 4.26
CA ILE A 44 4.32 12.54 3.41
C ILE A 44 4.32 14.04 3.67
N GLU A 45 4.32 14.46 4.95
CA GLU A 45 4.35 15.89 5.29
C GLU A 45 5.67 16.56 4.87
N ALA A 46 6.80 15.86 5.01
CA ALA A 46 8.08 16.36 4.52
C ALA A 46 8.10 16.53 3.00
N ALA A 47 7.55 15.57 2.25
CA ALA A 47 7.45 15.63 0.79
C ALA A 47 6.54 16.77 0.31
N LYS A 48 5.39 16.97 0.98
CA LYS A 48 4.52 18.13 0.73
C LYS A 48 5.26 19.45 0.96
N GLY A 49 6.03 19.54 2.04
CA GLY A 49 6.87 20.72 2.34
C GLY A 49 7.90 21.02 1.24
N ARG A 50 8.43 19.98 0.58
CA ARG A 50 9.32 20.11 -0.58
C ARG A 50 8.60 20.28 -1.93
N ARG A 51 7.27 20.20 -1.97
CA ARG A 51 6.43 20.20 -3.19
C ARG A 51 6.72 19.02 -4.13
N GLU A 52 7.01 17.85 -3.56
CA GLU A 52 7.26 16.59 -4.28
C GLU A 52 6.03 15.65 -4.28
N ALA A 53 4.90 16.14 -3.77
CA ALA A 53 3.65 15.40 -3.57
C ALA A 53 2.58 15.79 -4.58
#